data_AF-A0A975N7J5-F1
#
_entry.id   AF-A0A975N7J5-F1
#
_cell.length_a   1.000
_cell.length_b   1.000
_cell.length_c   1.000
_cell.angle_alpha   90.00
_cell.angle_beta   90.00
_cell.angle_gamma   90.00
#
_symmetry.space_group_name_H-M   'P 1'
#
loop_
_entity.id
_entity.type
_entity.pdbx_description
1 polymer ?
#
loop_
_entity_poly.entity_id
_entity_poly.type
_entity_poly.pdbx_seq_one_letter_code
_entity_poly.pdbx_strand_id
1 'polypeptide(L)'
;MFTGRISETGVVEEVAGESVRIGAPKSAGSLEPGGSVCVDGVRLTVRDLDDRSFRATVTAETRRRSTFDTTADGARVNIETPLRLGDVLDGHLVQGYVDAVGKVVRVDAEGTGHRVWIRPPERMLNQLVGKAPIAVDGVSVTVAEVLRDRFSIVVLPVTASATGLGALAPGDRVNLEADLVARLVARRGAAAGREVEAVVTGLHWAGHVSGRTGVDKAVRQLAAGGGVVVWDPATEGEADVVFAGARLKPDAFRFLLTAVCGLPAVPCAPEVLDRLGIDPIPGDGDRHGTAFCVPVDLASAEGTGVSAAERAATVRRMADPTAVPADFLRPGHISPLRARPGLLGERQGHTEATVALCAAAGLPPVGVCCEVMNHDGTMAGAADAEVAAVRWGMPLVDLADLREWL
;
A
#
# COMPACT_ATOMS: atom_id res chain seq x y z
N MET A 1 -6.75 16.82 14.85
CA MET A 1 -6.45 15.40 14.56
C MET A 1 -5.86 14.80 15.80
N PHE A 2 -6.05 13.51 15.97
CA PHE A 2 -5.63 12.73 17.13
C PHE A 2 -5.01 11.42 16.63
N THR A 3 -4.31 10.70 17.50
CA THR A 3 -3.69 9.40 17.17
C THR A 3 -4.27 8.24 17.96
N GLY A 4 -5.17 8.54 18.89
CA GLY A 4 -5.71 7.60 19.86
C GLY A 4 -4.75 7.28 21.00
N ARG A 5 -3.78 8.17 21.25
CA ARG A 5 -2.81 8.04 22.34
C ARG A 5 -3.29 8.87 23.53
N ILE A 6 -3.76 8.18 24.57
CA ILE A 6 -4.32 8.82 25.75
C ILE A 6 -3.24 9.58 26.53
N SER A 7 -3.48 10.87 26.74
CA SER A 7 -2.60 11.79 27.47
C SER A 7 -2.72 11.59 28.98
N GLU A 8 -3.96 11.39 29.45
CA GLU A 8 -4.34 10.98 30.81
C GLU A 8 -5.79 10.45 30.86
N THR A 9 -6.17 9.85 31.98
CA THR A 9 -7.59 9.61 32.31
C THR A 9 -8.09 10.71 33.23
N GLY A 10 -9.22 11.33 32.88
CA GLY A 10 -9.89 12.35 33.68
C GLY A 10 -11.13 11.84 34.40
N VAL A 11 -11.78 12.73 35.15
CA VAL A 11 -13.06 12.49 35.82
C VAL A 11 -14.05 13.57 35.43
N VAL A 12 -15.27 13.18 35.06
CA VAL A 12 -16.38 14.11 34.83
C VAL A 12 -16.80 14.69 36.17
N GLU A 13 -16.58 15.98 36.36
CA GLU A 13 -16.91 16.70 37.61
C GLU A 13 -18.37 17.16 37.61
N GLU A 14 -18.89 17.54 36.44
CA GLU A 14 -20.23 18.11 36.30
C GLU A 14 -20.74 17.94 34.86
N VAL A 15 -21.96 17.44 34.71
CA VAL A 15 -22.74 17.46 33.46
C VAL A 15 -23.93 18.42 33.61
N ALA A 16 -23.88 19.57 32.92
CA ALA A 16 -24.91 20.60 32.98
C ALA A 16 -25.43 20.95 31.57
N GLY A 17 -26.58 20.36 31.19
CA GLY A 17 -27.18 20.59 29.87
C GLY A 17 -26.27 20.16 28.71
N GLU A 18 -25.81 21.13 27.92
CA GLU A 18 -24.86 20.94 26.81
C GLU A 18 -23.40 21.17 27.22
N SER A 19 -23.12 21.22 28.52
CA SER A 19 -21.80 21.47 29.07
C SER A 19 -21.34 20.27 29.89
N VAL A 20 -20.08 19.87 29.71
CA VAL A 20 -19.40 18.90 30.56
C VAL A 20 -18.12 19.50 31.09
N ARG A 21 -17.89 19.38 32.40
CA ARG A 21 -16.65 19.76 33.06
C ARG A 21 -15.88 18.52 33.46
N ILE A 22 -14.59 18.49 33.13
CA ILE A 22 -13.74 17.32 33.30
C ILE A 22 -12.46 17.74 34.02
N GLY A 23 -12.19 17.09 35.16
CA GLY A 23 -10.92 17.18 35.87
C GLY A 23 -9.85 16.36 35.15
N ALA A 24 -8.85 17.05 34.61
CA ALA A 24 -7.77 16.49 33.79
C ALA A 24 -6.54 17.43 33.87
N PRO A 25 -5.82 17.43 35.00
CA PRO A 25 -4.82 18.45 35.31
C PRO A 25 -3.62 18.43 34.36
N LYS A 26 -3.28 17.27 33.78
CA LYS A 26 -2.13 17.17 32.87
C LYS A 26 -2.44 17.76 31.48
N SER A 27 -3.69 17.66 31.06
CA SER A 27 -4.19 18.09 29.75
C SER A 27 -4.73 19.51 29.80
N ALA A 28 -5.34 19.94 30.92
CA ALA A 28 -5.84 21.30 31.07
C ALA A 28 -4.77 22.34 30.77
N GLY A 29 -3.54 22.14 31.25
CA GLY A 29 -2.41 23.06 31.00
C GLY A 29 -1.91 23.13 29.55
N SER A 30 -2.35 22.25 28.65
CA SER A 30 -1.96 22.26 27.23
C SER A 30 -3.12 22.61 26.28
N LEU A 31 -4.30 22.86 26.84
CA LEU A 31 -5.51 23.26 26.11
C LEU A 31 -5.70 24.79 26.16
N GLU A 32 -6.47 25.29 25.21
CA GLU A 32 -6.83 26.71 25.12
C GLU A 32 -8.34 26.83 24.83
N PRO A 33 -9.01 27.92 25.27
CA PRO A 33 -10.40 28.18 24.90
C PRO A 33 -10.59 28.21 23.38
N GLY A 34 -11.62 27.55 22.86
CA GLY A 34 -11.85 27.35 21.43
C GLY A 34 -11.03 26.20 20.82
N GLY A 35 -10.05 25.67 21.55
CA GLY A 35 -9.27 24.49 21.17
C GLY A 35 -10.13 23.21 21.12
N SER A 36 -9.58 22.19 20.45
CA SER A 36 -10.19 20.86 20.41
C SER A 36 -9.59 19.96 21.48
N VAL A 37 -10.38 19.06 22.04
CA VAL A 37 -9.94 17.99 22.94
C VAL A 37 -10.72 16.72 22.60
N CYS A 38 -10.08 15.56 22.65
CA CYS A 38 -10.75 14.27 22.48
C CYS A 38 -11.06 13.67 23.86
N VAL A 39 -12.32 13.34 24.10
CA VAL A 39 -12.80 12.72 25.34
C VAL A 39 -13.54 11.44 24.99
N ASP A 40 -13.02 10.28 25.40
CA ASP A 40 -13.53 8.96 25.00
C ASP A 40 -13.77 8.82 23.49
N GLY A 41 -12.84 9.35 22.67
CA GLY A 41 -12.98 9.31 21.20
C GLY A 41 -13.93 10.37 20.63
N VAL A 42 -14.44 11.28 21.46
CA VAL A 42 -15.33 12.38 21.05
C VAL A 42 -14.56 13.68 21.03
N ARG A 43 -14.44 14.30 19.87
CA ARG A 43 -13.89 15.65 19.73
C ARG A 43 -14.88 16.67 20.28
N LEU A 44 -14.47 17.37 21.32
CA LEU A 44 -15.20 18.48 21.92
C LEU A 44 -14.41 19.78 21.75
N THR A 45 -15.13 20.90 21.88
CA THR A 45 -14.54 22.25 21.87
C THR A 45 -14.49 22.78 23.31
N VAL A 46 -13.29 23.15 23.74
CA VAL A 46 -13.03 23.73 25.07
C VAL A 46 -13.65 25.13 25.14
N ARG A 47 -14.41 25.42 26.20
CA ARG A 47 -15.03 26.73 26.45
C ARG A 47 -14.21 27.57 27.43
N ASP A 48 -13.89 26.96 28.56
CA ASP A 48 -13.13 27.54 29.66
C ASP A 48 -12.33 26.43 30.34
N LEU A 49 -11.29 26.82 31.05
CA LEU A 49 -10.43 25.92 31.80
C LEU A 49 -9.79 26.65 32.98
N ASP A 50 -9.29 25.86 33.91
CA ASP A 50 -8.37 26.27 34.98
C ASP A 50 -7.22 25.27 35.06
N ASP A 51 -6.39 25.38 36.09
CA ASP A 51 -5.18 24.55 36.25
C ASP A 51 -5.48 23.05 36.39
N ARG A 52 -6.72 22.66 36.70
CA ARG A 52 -7.08 21.26 37.00
C ARG A 52 -8.15 20.70 36.09
N SER A 53 -9.00 21.53 35.52
CA SER A 53 -10.18 21.06 34.79
C SER A 53 -10.47 21.94 33.58
N PHE A 54 -11.16 21.38 32.59
CA PHE A 54 -11.68 22.12 31.46
C PHE A 54 -13.18 21.85 31.28
N ARG A 55 -13.88 22.82 30.71
CA ARG A 55 -15.29 22.71 30.33
C ARG A 55 -15.41 22.66 28.82
N ALA A 56 -16.21 21.75 28.31
CA ALA A 56 -16.43 21.57 26.88
C ALA A 56 -17.92 21.49 26.53
N THR A 57 -18.24 21.85 25.29
CA THR A 57 -19.63 21.79 24.79
C THR A 57 -19.92 20.40 24.22
N VAL A 58 -20.99 19.77 24.68
CA VAL A 58 -21.55 18.52 24.15
C VAL A 58 -22.85 18.86 23.43
N THR A 59 -22.80 18.92 22.10
CA THR A 59 -23.99 19.21 21.29
C THR A 59 -25.03 18.08 21.39
N ALA A 60 -26.29 18.39 21.08
CA ALA A 60 -27.34 17.38 21.00
C ALA A 60 -27.01 16.22 20.02
N GLU A 61 -26.34 16.49 18.89
CA GLU A 61 -25.93 15.43 17.95
C GLU A 61 -24.81 14.57 18.55
N THR A 62 -23.80 15.19 19.17
CA THR A 62 -22.73 14.48 19.88
C THR A 62 -23.31 13.55 20.93
N ARG A 63 -24.25 14.05 21.75
CA ARG A 63 -24.94 13.27 22.77
C ARG A 63 -25.68 12.07 22.17
N ARG A 64 -26.40 12.25 21.05
CA ARG A 64 -27.13 11.16 20.37
C ARG A 64 -26.24 10.08 19.75
N ARG A 65 -25.02 10.44 19.32
CA ARG A 65 -24.12 9.56 18.55
C ARG A 65 -23.04 8.87 19.36
N SER A 66 -22.89 9.20 20.63
CA SER A 66 -21.81 8.73 21.51
C SER A 66 -22.33 8.25 22.87
N THR A 67 -21.43 7.81 23.73
CA THR A 67 -21.71 7.45 25.13
C THR A 67 -22.09 8.65 26.03
N PHE A 68 -21.94 9.89 25.54
CA PHE A 68 -22.35 11.09 26.28
C PHE A 68 -23.87 11.21 26.52
N ASP A 69 -24.69 10.36 25.91
CA ASP A 69 -26.11 10.23 26.28
C ASP A 69 -26.31 9.77 27.73
N THR A 70 -25.36 9.02 28.27
CA THR A 70 -25.43 8.37 29.59
C THR A 70 -24.28 8.75 30.52
N THR A 71 -23.30 9.53 30.06
CA THR A 71 -22.25 10.10 30.91
C THR A 71 -22.84 10.93 32.04
N ALA A 72 -22.35 10.69 33.25
CA ALA A 72 -22.77 11.34 34.48
C ALA A 72 -21.55 11.77 35.31
N ASP A 73 -21.82 12.58 36.34
CA ASP A 73 -20.81 13.01 37.30
C ASP A 73 -20.09 11.80 37.94
N GLY A 74 -18.78 11.92 38.10
CA GLY A 74 -17.90 10.86 38.61
C GLY A 74 -17.43 9.85 37.56
N ALA A 75 -17.94 9.90 36.31
CA ALA A 75 -17.48 9.01 35.26
C ALA A 75 -15.99 9.23 34.94
N ARG A 76 -15.23 8.14 34.77
CA ARG A 76 -13.85 8.19 34.28
C ARG A 76 -13.85 8.23 32.76
N VAL A 77 -12.98 9.05 32.19
CA VAL A 77 -12.91 9.28 30.74
C VAL A 77 -11.45 9.31 30.26
N ASN A 78 -11.20 8.88 29.04
CA ASN A 78 -9.92 8.98 28.35
C ASN A 78 -9.77 10.35 27.71
N ILE A 79 -8.65 11.02 27.94
CA ILE A 79 -8.37 12.36 27.40
C ILE A 79 -7.18 12.31 26.44
N GLU A 80 -7.34 12.91 25.27
CA GLU A 80 -6.27 13.13 24.31
C GLU A 80 -6.29 14.56 23.77
N THR A 81 -5.11 15.19 23.78
CA THR A 81 -4.91 16.53 23.23
C THR A 81 -4.61 16.47 21.73
N PRO A 82 -4.91 17.52 20.95
CA PRO A 82 -4.66 17.51 19.52
C PRO A 82 -3.19 17.29 19.17
N LEU A 83 -2.95 16.49 18.13
CA LEU A 83 -1.63 16.30 17.55
C LEU A 83 -1.09 17.62 16.99
N ARG A 84 0.16 17.95 17.31
CA ARG A 84 0.88 19.12 16.76
C ARG A 84 1.66 18.72 15.51
N LEU A 85 1.91 19.70 14.65
CA LEU A 85 2.74 19.48 13.47
C LEU A 85 4.17 19.14 13.91
N GLY A 86 4.68 17.99 13.47
CA GLY A 86 6.01 17.50 13.84
C GLY A 86 6.01 16.49 15.01
N ASP A 87 4.87 16.24 15.63
CA ASP A 87 4.74 15.18 16.63
C ASP A 87 4.92 13.80 15.99
N VAL A 88 5.45 12.85 16.77
CA VAL A 88 5.55 11.44 16.37
C VAL A 88 4.14 10.86 16.20
N LEU A 89 3.89 10.25 15.04
CA LEU A 89 2.67 9.47 14.80
C LEU A 89 2.80 8.11 15.47
N ASP A 90 2.27 8.01 16.69
CA ASP A 90 2.17 6.76 17.44
C ASP A 90 0.69 6.44 17.72
N GLY A 91 0.19 5.36 17.11
CA GLY A 91 -1.23 5.02 16.98
C GLY A 91 -1.70 5.00 15.53
N HIS A 92 -2.87 5.57 15.25
CA HIS A 92 -3.41 5.74 13.89
C HIS A 92 -4.24 7.02 13.78
N LEU A 93 -4.49 7.52 12.57
CA LEU A 93 -5.15 8.82 12.40
C LEU A 93 -6.64 8.74 12.73
N VAL A 94 -7.04 9.46 13.78
CA VAL A 94 -8.44 9.62 14.18
C VAL A 94 -8.83 11.09 14.29
N GLN A 95 -10.12 11.36 14.10
CA GLN A 95 -10.68 12.71 14.09
C GLN A 95 -11.39 13.05 15.40
N GLY A 96 -11.67 12.05 16.24
CA GLY A 96 -12.57 12.18 17.38
C GLY A 96 -14.03 12.20 16.94
N TYR A 97 -14.34 11.47 15.86
CA TYR A 97 -15.69 11.34 15.32
C TYR A 97 -16.18 9.92 15.55
N VAL A 98 -17.14 9.77 16.46
CA VAL A 98 -17.75 8.49 16.78
C VAL A 98 -18.51 7.96 15.58
N ASP A 99 -17.96 6.92 14.95
CA ASP A 99 -18.60 6.25 13.83
C ASP A 99 -19.77 5.40 14.32
N ALA A 100 -19.66 4.79 15.50
CA ALA A 100 -20.71 4.05 16.16
C ALA A 100 -20.48 3.88 17.66
N VAL A 101 -21.53 3.49 18.39
CA VAL A 101 -21.42 3.01 19.76
C VAL A 101 -21.52 1.48 19.76
N GLY A 102 -20.48 0.82 20.28
CA GLY A 102 -20.45 -0.62 20.48
C GLY A 102 -20.90 -1.02 21.89
N LYS A 103 -21.24 -2.30 22.06
CA LYS A 103 -21.53 -2.89 23.37
C LYS A 103 -20.52 -3.99 23.69
N VAL A 104 -19.87 -3.91 24.85
CA VAL A 104 -19.03 -4.99 25.37
C VAL A 104 -19.92 -6.18 25.71
N VAL A 105 -19.65 -7.33 25.08
CA VAL A 105 -20.45 -8.55 25.27
C VAL A 105 -19.76 -9.56 26.16
N ARG A 106 -18.43 -9.54 26.22
CA ARG A 106 -17.62 -10.51 26.94
C ARG A 106 -16.22 -9.98 27.17
N VAL A 107 -15.64 -10.31 28.32
CA VAL A 107 -14.23 -10.03 28.65
C VAL A 107 -13.60 -11.33 29.12
N ASP A 108 -12.52 -11.76 28.47
CA ASP A 108 -11.79 -13.00 28.77
C ASP A 108 -10.37 -12.67 29.24
N ALA A 109 -9.81 -13.49 30.14
CA ALA A 109 -8.39 -13.43 30.45
C ALA A 109 -7.56 -13.89 29.23
N GLU A 110 -6.48 -13.19 28.90
CA GLU A 110 -5.62 -13.53 27.77
C GLU A 110 -4.14 -13.21 28.08
N GLY A 111 -3.36 -14.26 28.36
CA GLY A 111 -1.96 -14.09 28.74
C GLY A 111 -1.82 -13.18 29.97
N THR A 112 -1.11 -12.07 29.80
CA THR A 112 -0.96 -11.05 30.86
C THR A 112 -2.03 -9.96 30.81
N GLY A 113 -2.86 -9.91 29.77
CA GLY A 113 -3.92 -8.92 29.59
C GLY A 113 -5.31 -9.54 29.56
N HIS A 114 -6.24 -8.84 28.91
CA HIS A 114 -7.60 -9.33 28.70
C HIS A 114 -8.10 -9.06 27.28
N ARG A 115 -8.89 -9.99 26.76
CA ARG A 115 -9.62 -9.84 25.52
C ARG A 115 -10.96 -9.20 25.79
N VAL A 116 -11.29 -8.14 25.06
CA VAL A 116 -12.60 -7.51 25.13
C VAL A 116 -13.33 -7.79 23.82
N TRP A 117 -14.49 -8.44 23.90
CA TRP A 117 -15.38 -8.66 22.77
C TRP A 117 -16.44 -7.56 22.72
N ILE A 118 -16.54 -6.91 21.57
CA ILE A 118 -17.41 -5.75 21.35
C ILE A 118 -18.33 -6.07 20.18
N ARG A 119 -19.64 -5.88 20.39
CA ARG A 119 -20.67 -5.91 19.34
C ARG A 119 -20.90 -4.49 18.84
N PRO A 120 -20.42 -4.14 17.63
CA PRO A 120 -20.78 -2.87 16.98
C PRO A 120 -22.12 -3.02 16.23
N PRO A 121 -22.71 -1.91 15.76
CA PRO A 121 -23.76 -1.97 14.74
C PRO A 121 -23.25 -2.66 13.47
N GLU A 122 -24.14 -3.42 12.80
CA GLU A 122 -23.81 -4.21 11.61
C GLU A 122 -23.09 -3.41 10.52
N ARG A 123 -23.52 -2.17 10.29
CA ARG A 123 -22.89 -1.25 9.32
C ARG A 123 -21.40 -1.01 9.56
N MET A 124 -20.96 -1.04 10.82
CA MET A 124 -19.56 -0.84 11.20
C MET A 124 -18.79 -2.16 11.19
N LEU A 125 -19.43 -3.25 11.60
CA LEU A 125 -18.81 -4.58 11.58
C LEU A 125 -18.27 -4.94 10.20
N ASN A 126 -19.04 -4.62 9.15
CA ASN A 126 -18.65 -4.84 7.74
C ASN A 126 -17.46 -4.01 7.26
N GLN A 127 -16.96 -3.07 8.08
CA GLN A 127 -15.83 -2.19 7.78
C GLN A 127 -14.58 -2.57 8.57
N LEU A 128 -14.71 -3.47 9.55
CA LEU A 128 -13.60 -3.88 10.40
C LEU A 128 -12.79 -4.95 9.68
N VAL A 129 -11.47 -4.76 9.69
CA VAL A 129 -10.50 -5.71 9.14
C VAL A 129 -9.67 -6.26 10.29
N GLY A 130 -9.48 -7.57 10.34
CA GLY A 130 -8.60 -8.19 11.32
C GLY A 130 -7.18 -7.62 11.21
N LYS A 131 -6.53 -7.37 12.35
CA LYS A 131 -5.21 -6.74 12.46
C LYS A 131 -5.13 -5.27 12.06
N ALA A 132 -6.23 -4.65 11.63
CA ALA A 132 -6.27 -3.21 11.41
C ALA A 132 -6.43 -2.44 12.74
N PRO A 133 -5.99 -1.17 12.80
CA PRO A 133 -6.23 -0.32 13.95
C PRO A 133 -7.69 0.14 14.04
N ILE A 134 -8.15 0.38 15.26
CA ILE A 134 -9.45 0.94 15.62
C ILE A 134 -9.29 1.77 16.90
N ALA A 135 -10.03 2.87 17.03
CA ALA A 135 -10.14 3.57 18.30
C ALA A 135 -11.37 3.11 19.08
N VAL A 136 -11.15 2.69 20.34
CA VAL A 136 -12.20 2.33 21.32
C VAL A 136 -12.10 3.29 22.49
N ASP A 137 -13.14 4.09 22.72
CA ASP A 137 -13.13 5.23 23.66
C ASP A 137 -11.90 6.12 23.48
N GLY A 138 -11.56 6.38 22.22
CA GLY A 138 -10.39 7.16 21.82
C GLY A 138 -9.05 6.45 21.97
N VAL A 139 -8.99 5.22 22.49
CA VAL A 139 -7.74 4.48 22.59
C VAL A 139 -7.46 3.73 21.30
N SER A 140 -6.33 4.01 20.65
CA SER A 140 -5.86 3.29 19.47
C SER A 140 -5.41 1.87 19.86
N VAL A 141 -6.11 0.87 19.34
CA VAL A 141 -5.83 -0.55 19.56
C VAL A 141 -5.97 -1.33 18.25
N THR A 142 -5.43 -2.54 18.23
CA THR A 142 -5.53 -3.43 17.07
C THR A 142 -6.72 -4.37 17.21
N VAL A 143 -7.51 -4.49 16.13
CA VAL A 143 -8.55 -5.52 16.03
C VAL A 143 -7.88 -6.90 16.03
N ALA A 144 -8.10 -7.66 17.09
CA ALA A 144 -7.49 -8.97 17.27
C ALA A 144 -8.13 -10.01 16.34
N GLU A 145 -9.47 -9.98 16.26
CA GLU A 145 -10.31 -10.93 15.54
C GLU A 145 -11.68 -10.32 15.22
N VAL A 146 -12.24 -10.66 14.06
CA VAL A 146 -13.61 -10.26 13.63
C VAL A 146 -14.45 -11.50 13.42
N LEU A 147 -15.61 -11.55 14.05
CA LEU A 147 -16.63 -12.59 13.92
C LEU A 147 -17.91 -12.01 13.32
N ARG A 148 -18.88 -12.88 13.02
CA ARG A 148 -20.13 -12.52 12.33
C ARG A 148 -20.97 -11.44 13.04
N ASP A 149 -20.89 -11.34 14.36
CA ASP A 149 -21.71 -10.39 15.15
C ASP A 149 -20.89 -9.50 16.10
N ARG A 150 -19.56 -9.61 16.10
CA ARG A 150 -18.68 -8.94 17.07
C ARG A 150 -17.23 -8.95 16.60
N PHE A 151 -16.40 -8.10 17.20
CA PHE A 151 -14.94 -8.19 17.07
C PHE A 151 -14.31 -8.23 18.45
N SER A 152 -13.01 -8.48 18.52
CA SER A 152 -12.25 -8.38 19.77
C SER A 152 -11.02 -7.51 19.64
N ILE A 153 -10.61 -6.97 20.78
CA ILE A 153 -9.33 -6.30 20.99
C ILE A 153 -8.62 -7.00 22.15
N VAL A 154 -7.29 -6.94 22.17
CA VAL A 154 -6.50 -7.37 23.32
C VAL A 154 -5.98 -6.12 24.04
N VAL A 155 -6.30 -6.00 25.32
CA VAL A 155 -5.85 -4.89 26.17
C VAL A 155 -4.68 -5.40 27.01
N LEU A 156 -3.50 -4.85 26.74
CA LEU A 156 -2.27 -5.19 27.44
C LEU A 156 -2.22 -4.49 28.82
N PRO A 157 -1.44 -4.99 29.80
CA PRO A 157 -1.34 -4.39 31.14
C PRO A 157 -1.04 -2.88 31.15
N VAL A 158 -0.13 -2.44 30.27
CA VAL A 158 0.24 -1.02 30.17
C VAL A 158 -0.93 -0.18 29.67
N THR A 159 -1.67 -0.66 28.67
CA THR A 159 -2.87 0.01 28.15
C THR A 159 -4.00 -0.01 29.18
N ALA A 160 -4.20 -1.14 29.87
CA ALA A 160 -5.23 -1.30 30.90
C ALA A 160 -5.05 -0.34 32.08
N SER A 161 -3.81 -0.13 32.51
CA SER A 161 -3.47 0.78 33.61
C SER A 161 -3.46 2.26 33.21
N ALA A 162 -3.15 2.57 31.94
CA ALA A 162 -3.08 3.93 31.43
C ALA A 162 -4.41 4.47 30.89
N THR A 163 -5.44 3.62 30.71
CA THR A 163 -6.70 4.00 30.03
C THR A 163 -7.93 3.39 30.70
N GLY A 164 -9.11 3.85 30.30
CA GLY A 164 -10.40 3.30 30.73
C GLY A 164 -10.67 1.86 30.27
N LEU A 165 -9.93 1.36 29.27
CA LEU A 165 -10.16 0.00 28.72
C LEU A 165 -9.89 -1.13 29.74
N GLY A 166 -9.13 -0.84 30.79
CA GLY A 166 -8.86 -1.80 31.86
C GLY A 166 -10.07 -2.13 32.73
N ALA A 167 -11.08 -1.24 32.77
CA ALA A 167 -12.26 -1.38 33.62
C ALA A 167 -13.49 -1.90 32.86
N LEU A 168 -13.38 -2.17 31.56
CA LEU A 168 -14.52 -2.60 30.74
C LEU A 168 -15.08 -3.94 31.22
N ALA A 169 -16.40 -3.99 31.32
CA ALA A 169 -17.18 -5.16 31.71
C ALA A 169 -18.30 -5.45 30.70
N PRO A 170 -18.82 -6.70 30.65
CA PRO A 170 -19.99 -7.02 29.83
C PRO A 170 -21.17 -6.12 30.16
N GLY A 171 -21.74 -5.48 29.14
CA GLY A 171 -22.82 -4.50 29.30
C GLY A 171 -22.40 -3.08 28.95
N ASP A 172 -21.12 -2.75 29.10
CA ASP A 172 -20.60 -1.41 28.87
C ASP A 172 -20.75 -0.98 27.41
N ARG A 173 -20.89 0.33 27.22
CA ARG A 173 -20.96 0.97 25.91
C ARG A 173 -19.66 1.70 25.65
N VAL A 174 -19.16 1.59 24.42
CA VAL A 174 -17.90 2.20 24.00
C VAL A 174 -18.09 2.97 22.70
N ASN A 175 -17.45 4.13 22.58
CA ASN A 175 -17.35 4.87 21.33
C ASN A 175 -16.35 4.20 20.42
N LEU A 176 -16.74 3.98 19.16
CA LEU A 176 -15.92 3.33 18.16
C LEU A 176 -15.66 4.30 17.01
N GLU A 177 -14.39 4.43 16.64
CA GLU A 177 -13.95 5.15 15.47
C GLU A 177 -13.03 4.25 14.65
N ALA A 178 -13.37 4.04 13.38
CA ALA A 178 -12.54 3.29 12.45
C ALA A 178 -11.39 4.17 11.96
N ASP A 179 -10.27 3.54 11.62
CA ASP A 179 -9.16 4.24 10.98
C ASP A 179 -9.62 5.05 9.76
N LEU A 180 -9.05 6.25 9.60
CA LEU A 180 -9.46 7.17 8.55
C LEU A 180 -9.30 6.56 7.15
N VAL A 181 -8.23 5.81 6.92
CA VAL A 181 -7.97 5.11 5.65
C VAL A 181 -9.01 4.01 5.45
N ALA A 182 -9.21 3.17 6.47
CA ALA A 182 -10.21 2.10 6.43
C ALA A 182 -11.63 2.63 6.18
N ARG A 183 -12.00 3.75 6.80
CA ARG A 183 -13.31 4.39 6.65
C ARG A 183 -13.53 4.98 5.26
N LEU A 184 -12.49 5.58 4.68
CA LEU A 184 -12.54 6.11 3.32
C LEU A 184 -12.71 4.98 2.29
N VAL A 185 -12.10 3.82 2.54
CA VAL A 185 -12.29 2.61 1.72
C VAL A 185 -13.71 2.03 1.90
N ALA A 186 -14.21 1.96 3.12
CA ALA A 186 -15.48 1.29 3.43
C ALA A 186 -16.75 2.02 2.96
N ARG A 187 -16.74 3.36 2.84
CA ARG A 187 -17.92 4.17 2.45
C ARG A 187 -18.40 3.98 1.02
N ARG A 188 -17.73 3.19 0.18
CA ARG A 188 -18.03 3.11 -1.28
C ARG A 188 -18.54 1.76 -1.79
N GLY A 189 -18.78 0.77 -0.93
CA GLY A 189 -19.46 -0.49 -1.28
C GLY A 189 -18.71 -1.38 -2.29
N ALA A 190 -19.23 -2.59 -2.56
CA ALA A 190 -18.54 -3.64 -3.33
C ALA A 190 -18.17 -3.29 -4.79
N ALA A 191 -18.73 -2.22 -5.37
CA ALA A 191 -18.28 -1.68 -6.66
C ALA A 191 -16.88 -1.01 -6.57
N ALA A 192 -16.49 -0.58 -5.36
CA ALA A 192 -15.23 0.10 -5.09
C ALA A 192 -14.01 -0.83 -5.11
N GLY A 193 -14.15 -2.15 -5.17
CA GLY A 193 -12.99 -3.04 -5.35
C GLY A 193 -12.17 -2.64 -6.59
N ARG A 194 -12.87 -2.34 -7.70
CA ARG A 194 -12.23 -1.92 -8.97
C ARG A 194 -11.78 -0.46 -8.96
N GLU A 195 -12.47 0.44 -8.24
CA GLU A 195 -12.08 1.85 -8.14
C GLU A 195 -10.96 2.09 -7.11
N VAL A 196 -10.95 1.36 -6.00
CA VAL A 196 -9.85 1.36 -5.02
C VAL A 196 -8.64 0.67 -5.62
N GLU A 197 -8.81 -0.43 -6.35
CA GLU A 197 -7.76 -0.96 -7.20
C GLU A 197 -7.29 0.12 -8.18
N ALA A 198 -8.17 0.81 -8.92
CA ALA A 198 -7.78 1.93 -9.80
C ALA A 198 -7.06 3.09 -9.08
N VAL A 199 -7.45 3.44 -7.86
CA VAL A 199 -6.82 4.50 -7.06
C VAL A 199 -5.48 4.03 -6.49
N VAL A 200 -5.43 2.88 -5.81
CA VAL A 200 -4.21 2.29 -5.20
C VAL A 200 -3.16 2.02 -6.26
N THR A 201 -3.58 1.53 -7.42
CA THR A 201 -2.69 1.34 -8.58
C THR A 201 -2.31 2.66 -9.26
N GLY A 202 -3.12 3.71 -9.09
CA GLY A 202 -2.82 5.07 -9.55
C GLY A 202 -1.89 5.86 -8.61
N LEU A 203 -1.78 5.48 -7.34
CA LEU A 203 -0.92 6.15 -6.35
C LEU A 203 0.56 5.93 -6.68
N HIS A 204 1.41 6.94 -6.49
CA HIS A 204 2.85 6.91 -6.83
C HIS A 204 3.75 6.07 -5.90
N TRP A 205 3.17 5.19 -5.07
CA TRP A 205 3.94 4.39 -4.13
C TRP A 205 4.63 3.19 -4.82
N ALA A 206 5.68 2.69 -4.17
CA ALA A 206 6.63 1.72 -4.68
C ALA A 206 6.88 0.60 -3.66
N GLY A 207 7.41 -0.54 -4.12
CA GLY A 207 7.62 -1.73 -3.30
C GLY A 207 6.71 -2.89 -3.65
N HIS A 208 6.73 -3.94 -2.82
CA HIS A 208 6.03 -5.19 -3.08
C HIS A 208 4.53 -5.11 -2.80
N VAL A 209 3.75 -5.61 -3.75
CA VAL A 209 2.30 -5.76 -3.62
C VAL A 209 1.93 -7.10 -4.21
N SER A 210 1.41 -8.01 -3.39
CA SER A 210 1.03 -9.33 -3.85
C SER A 210 -0.37 -9.38 -4.47
N GLY A 211 -0.59 -10.43 -5.26
CA GLY A 211 -1.84 -10.77 -5.90
C GLY A 211 -2.28 -9.78 -7.00
N ARG A 212 -3.56 -9.90 -7.38
CA ARG A 212 -4.16 -9.17 -8.49
C ARG A 212 -3.91 -7.65 -8.46
N THR A 213 -4.02 -7.02 -7.29
CA THR A 213 -3.83 -5.56 -7.15
C THR A 213 -2.41 -5.13 -7.52
N GLY A 214 -1.40 -5.93 -7.18
CA GLY A 214 -0.01 -5.65 -7.54
C GLY A 214 0.23 -5.76 -9.04
N VAL A 215 -0.35 -6.77 -9.67
CA VAL A 215 -0.28 -6.94 -11.13
C VAL A 215 -0.99 -5.79 -11.84
N ASP A 216 -2.20 -5.42 -11.42
CA ASP A 216 -2.94 -4.26 -11.95
C ASP A 216 -2.12 -2.95 -11.81
N LYS A 217 -1.36 -2.80 -10.72
CA LYS A 217 -0.45 -1.66 -10.49
C LYS A 217 0.70 -1.67 -11.49
N ALA A 218 1.37 -2.81 -11.64
CA ALA A 218 2.46 -3.00 -12.59
C ALA A 218 2.01 -2.69 -14.04
N VAL A 219 0.84 -3.21 -14.44
CA VAL A 219 0.25 -2.98 -15.76
C VAL A 219 -0.02 -1.50 -16.01
N ARG A 220 -0.62 -0.79 -15.04
CA ARG A 220 -0.89 0.66 -15.15
C ARG A 220 0.39 1.49 -15.18
N GLN A 221 1.39 1.13 -14.37
CA GLN A 221 2.71 1.77 -14.35
C GLN A 221 3.40 1.64 -15.72
N LEU A 222 3.41 0.44 -16.30
CA LEU A 222 3.97 0.19 -17.65
C LEU A 222 3.20 0.94 -18.74
N ALA A 223 1.87 0.95 -18.69
CA ALA A 223 1.04 1.70 -19.64
C ALA A 223 1.37 3.21 -19.65
N ALA A 224 1.71 3.77 -18.47
CA ALA A 224 2.14 5.15 -18.31
C ALA A 224 3.62 5.42 -18.72
N GLY A 225 4.37 4.37 -19.09
CA GLY A 225 5.78 4.44 -19.46
C GLY A 225 6.75 4.41 -18.27
N GLY A 226 6.28 4.01 -17.08
CA GLY A 226 7.12 3.71 -15.92
C GLY A 226 7.70 2.30 -15.95
N GLY A 227 8.66 2.03 -15.06
CA GLY A 227 9.27 0.71 -14.88
C GLY A 227 8.61 -0.10 -13.78
N VAL A 228 8.74 -1.42 -13.88
CA VAL A 228 8.22 -2.42 -12.92
C VAL A 228 9.36 -3.38 -12.57
N VAL A 229 9.41 -3.84 -11.32
CA VAL A 229 10.33 -4.91 -10.93
C VAL A 229 9.56 -6.24 -10.88
N VAL A 230 10.10 -7.28 -11.51
CA VAL A 230 9.50 -8.63 -11.53
C VAL A 230 10.45 -9.59 -10.82
N TRP A 231 9.97 -10.23 -9.76
CA TRP A 231 10.72 -11.21 -8.98
C TRP A 231 10.37 -12.64 -9.41
N ASP A 232 11.39 -13.44 -9.71
CA ASP A 232 11.26 -14.89 -9.87
C ASP A 232 11.96 -15.65 -8.72
N PRO A 233 11.21 -16.09 -7.70
CA PRO A 233 11.77 -16.88 -6.61
C PRO A 233 12.05 -18.34 -6.99
N ALA A 234 11.48 -18.85 -8.08
CA ALA A 234 11.34 -20.28 -8.32
C ALA A 234 12.43 -20.84 -9.22
N THR A 235 12.87 -20.10 -10.24
CA THR A 235 13.82 -20.62 -11.23
C THR A 235 15.19 -19.95 -11.15
N GLU A 236 15.23 -18.62 -11.16
CA GLU A 236 16.49 -17.86 -11.20
C GLU A 236 16.86 -17.31 -9.83
N GLY A 237 15.88 -16.98 -8.98
CA GLY A 237 16.14 -16.28 -7.72
C GLY A 237 16.62 -14.84 -7.96
N GLU A 238 16.13 -14.22 -9.03
CA GLU A 238 16.55 -12.90 -9.52
C GLU A 238 15.35 -11.99 -9.78
N ALA A 239 15.60 -10.68 -9.75
CA ALA A 239 14.65 -9.65 -10.11
C ALA A 239 15.06 -8.97 -11.42
N ASP A 240 14.11 -8.69 -12.30
CA ASP A 240 14.33 -7.85 -13.47
C ASP A 240 13.55 -6.55 -13.39
N VAL A 241 14.16 -5.45 -13.86
CA VAL A 241 13.43 -4.23 -14.18
C VAL A 241 12.91 -4.29 -15.61
N VAL A 242 11.60 -4.13 -15.75
CA VAL A 242 10.87 -4.17 -17.01
C VAL A 242 10.37 -2.79 -17.42
N PHE A 243 10.57 -2.44 -18.70
CA PHE A 243 9.96 -1.29 -19.36
C PHE A 243 9.30 -1.71 -20.69
N ALA A 244 8.19 -1.07 -21.05
CA ALA A 244 7.52 -1.31 -22.33
C ALA A 244 8.29 -0.64 -23.48
N GLY A 245 8.61 -1.40 -24.52
CA GLY A 245 9.45 -0.96 -25.63
C GLY A 245 8.88 0.25 -26.37
N ALA A 246 7.56 0.26 -26.61
CA ALA A 246 6.86 1.36 -27.28
C ALA A 246 6.90 2.70 -26.52
N ARG A 247 7.18 2.67 -25.21
CA ARG A 247 7.25 3.86 -24.33
C ARG A 247 8.67 4.14 -23.83
N LEU A 248 9.66 3.37 -24.28
CA LEU A 248 11.00 3.41 -23.71
C LEU A 248 11.72 4.72 -24.02
N LYS A 249 12.06 5.46 -22.97
CA LYS A 249 12.79 6.73 -23.05
C LYS A 249 14.31 6.49 -22.94
N PRO A 250 15.15 7.36 -23.52
CA PRO A 250 16.61 7.30 -23.34
C PRO A 250 17.04 7.23 -21.87
N ASP A 251 16.41 8.01 -20.99
CA ASP A 251 16.73 8.02 -19.56
C ASP A 251 16.39 6.69 -18.86
N ALA A 252 15.35 5.99 -19.31
CA ALA A 252 15.03 4.66 -18.79
C ALA A 252 16.11 3.64 -19.19
N PHE A 253 16.58 3.68 -20.43
CA PHE A 253 17.68 2.80 -20.85
C PHE A 253 18.99 3.13 -20.12
N ARG A 254 19.30 4.42 -19.94
CA ARG A 254 20.44 4.85 -19.11
C ARG A 254 20.30 4.32 -17.68
N PHE A 255 19.11 4.38 -17.10
CA PHE A 255 18.85 3.87 -15.76
C PHE A 255 19.15 2.36 -15.68
N LEU A 256 18.74 1.56 -16.66
CA LEU A 256 19.08 0.13 -16.72
C LEU A 256 20.61 -0.09 -16.66
N LEU A 257 21.36 0.68 -17.43
CA LEU A 257 22.83 0.54 -17.51
C LEU A 257 23.58 1.00 -16.26
N THR A 258 23.03 1.94 -15.50
CA THR A 258 23.77 2.65 -14.44
C THR A 258 23.27 2.36 -13.03
N ALA A 259 22.05 1.85 -12.89
CA ALA A 259 21.44 1.57 -11.59
C ALA A 259 20.99 0.11 -11.46
N VAL A 260 20.54 -0.51 -12.55
CA VAL A 260 20.11 -1.93 -12.57
C VAL A 260 21.32 -2.83 -12.85
N CYS A 261 22.19 -2.41 -13.76
CA CYS A 261 23.53 -2.96 -14.01
C CYS A 261 23.61 -4.39 -14.56
N GLY A 262 22.48 -5.07 -14.81
CA GLY A 262 22.42 -6.32 -15.56
C GLY A 262 22.64 -6.18 -17.08
N LEU A 263 22.19 -7.17 -17.84
CA LEU A 263 22.25 -7.19 -19.30
C LEU A 263 20.87 -6.81 -19.88
N PRO A 264 20.70 -5.58 -20.42
CA PRO A 264 19.43 -5.22 -21.04
C PRO A 264 19.13 -6.11 -22.24
N ALA A 265 18.06 -6.88 -22.14
CA ALA A 265 17.55 -7.75 -23.20
C ALA A 265 16.15 -7.30 -23.64
N VAL A 266 15.71 -7.71 -24.82
CA VAL A 266 14.46 -7.24 -25.45
C VAL A 266 13.50 -8.40 -25.73
N PRO A 267 12.71 -8.83 -24.73
CA PRO A 267 11.64 -9.79 -24.93
C PRO A 267 10.62 -9.34 -25.97
N CYS A 268 10.37 -10.20 -26.96
CA CYS A 268 9.47 -9.98 -28.06
C CYS A 268 8.53 -11.17 -28.25
N ALA A 269 7.27 -10.90 -28.60
CA ALA A 269 6.41 -11.94 -29.16
C ALA A 269 7.01 -12.53 -30.46
N PRO A 270 6.82 -13.83 -30.72
CA PRO A 270 7.29 -14.51 -31.94
C PRO A 270 6.99 -13.76 -33.23
N GLU A 271 5.76 -13.26 -33.37
CA GLU A 271 5.28 -12.63 -34.60
C GLU A 271 5.97 -11.30 -34.88
N VAL A 272 6.47 -10.61 -33.85
CA VAL A 272 7.28 -9.40 -34.01
C VAL A 272 8.63 -9.76 -34.63
N LEU A 273 9.31 -10.77 -34.09
CA LEU A 273 10.62 -11.20 -34.59
C LEU A 273 10.51 -11.74 -36.02
N ASP A 274 9.45 -12.50 -36.31
CA ASP A 274 9.18 -13.05 -37.64
C ASP A 274 8.90 -11.92 -38.65
N ARG A 275 8.09 -10.91 -38.28
CA ARG A 275 7.85 -9.72 -39.12
C ARG A 275 9.13 -8.95 -39.40
N LEU A 276 9.99 -8.80 -38.40
CA LEU A 276 11.22 -8.04 -38.50
C LEU A 276 12.37 -8.84 -39.12
N GLY A 277 12.20 -10.14 -39.40
CA GLY A 277 13.26 -11.01 -39.89
C GLY A 277 14.46 -11.02 -38.93
N ILE A 278 14.20 -11.19 -37.64
CA ILE A 278 15.22 -11.31 -36.60
C ILE A 278 15.30 -12.78 -36.20
N ASP A 279 16.31 -13.47 -36.73
CA ASP A 279 16.48 -14.91 -36.56
C ASP A 279 17.00 -15.27 -35.15
N PRO A 280 16.70 -16.49 -34.64
CA PRO A 280 17.31 -17.00 -33.42
C PRO A 280 18.82 -17.18 -33.58
N ILE A 281 19.58 -17.01 -32.48
CA ILE A 281 20.98 -17.44 -32.44
C ILE A 281 21.00 -18.98 -32.35
N PRO A 282 21.85 -19.68 -33.14
CA PRO A 282 21.96 -21.14 -33.05
C PRO A 282 22.35 -21.63 -31.64
N GLY A 283 21.63 -22.61 -31.11
CA GLY A 283 21.88 -23.23 -29.80
C GLY A 283 20.61 -23.35 -28.95
N ASP A 284 20.74 -23.90 -27.75
CA ASP A 284 19.61 -24.13 -26.82
C ASP A 284 19.44 -22.98 -25.81
N GLY A 285 20.29 -21.96 -25.85
CA GLY A 285 20.32 -20.85 -24.89
C GLY A 285 21.26 -21.11 -23.70
N ASP A 286 21.03 -20.38 -22.62
CA ASP A 286 21.71 -20.58 -21.33
C ASP A 286 21.10 -21.77 -20.54
N ARG A 287 21.48 -21.92 -19.27
CA ARG A 287 20.94 -22.99 -18.40
C ARG A 287 19.43 -22.89 -18.15
N HIS A 288 18.81 -21.74 -18.45
CA HIS A 288 17.37 -21.48 -18.32
C HIS A 288 16.66 -21.53 -19.67
N GLY A 289 17.36 -21.92 -20.74
CA GLY A 289 16.84 -22.03 -22.10
C GLY A 289 16.46 -20.68 -22.71
N THR A 290 17.15 -19.61 -22.33
CA THR A 290 16.87 -18.24 -22.78
C THR A 290 17.07 -18.13 -24.30
N ALA A 291 16.01 -17.77 -25.02
CA ALA A 291 15.94 -17.81 -26.48
C ALA A 291 16.45 -16.52 -27.13
N PHE A 292 17.77 -16.32 -27.11
CA PHE A 292 18.42 -15.17 -27.76
C PHE A 292 18.26 -15.18 -29.29
N CYS A 293 18.04 -14.00 -29.86
CA CYS A 293 18.00 -13.75 -31.29
C CYS A 293 19.15 -12.85 -31.73
N VAL A 294 19.39 -12.78 -33.04
CA VAL A 294 20.48 -12.00 -33.62
C VAL A 294 20.38 -10.55 -33.12
N PRO A 295 21.44 -9.98 -32.53
CA PRO A 295 21.43 -8.61 -32.05
C PRO A 295 21.20 -7.61 -33.18
N VAL A 296 20.53 -6.50 -32.88
CA VAL A 296 20.16 -5.50 -33.89
C VAL A 296 20.47 -4.07 -33.43
N ASP A 297 20.66 -3.18 -34.41
CA ASP A 297 20.67 -1.73 -34.22
C ASP A 297 19.76 -1.06 -35.25
N LEU A 298 19.21 0.10 -34.91
CA LEU A 298 18.40 0.90 -35.84
C LEU A 298 19.29 1.44 -36.97
N ALA A 299 18.99 1.09 -38.21
CA ALA A 299 19.78 1.47 -39.39
C ALA A 299 19.80 2.97 -39.65
N SER A 300 18.77 3.69 -39.22
CA SER A 300 18.69 5.16 -39.36
C SER A 300 19.38 5.92 -38.23
N ALA A 301 19.99 5.24 -37.25
CA ALA A 301 20.76 5.91 -36.20
C ALA A 301 22.08 6.47 -36.76
N GLU A 302 22.46 7.67 -36.34
CA GLU A 302 23.67 8.34 -36.83
C GLU A 302 24.96 7.85 -36.14
N GLY A 303 24.85 7.27 -34.94
CA GLY A 303 25.99 6.85 -34.13
C GLY A 303 26.33 5.36 -34.28
N THR A 304 26.92 4.78 -33.24
CA THR A 304 27.36 3.39 -33.24
C THR A 304 26.30 2.41 -32.75
N GLY A 305 25.12 2.88 -32.37
CA GLY A 305 24.04 2.05 -31.80
C GLY A 305 24.12 1.81 -30.30
N VAL A 306 25.24 2.12 -29.63
CA VAL A 306 25.48 1.74 -28.22
C VAL A 306 24.93 2.74 -27.20
N SER A 307 24.65 3.99 -27.59
CA SER A 307 24.19 4.98 -26.62
C SER A 307 22.81 4.61 -26.06
N ALA A 308 22.48 5.10 -24.85
CA ALA A 308 21.15 4.86 -24.26
C ALA A 308 20.02 5.40 -25.16
N ALA A 309 20.25 6.51 -25.86
CA ALA A 309 19.29 7.09 -26.79
C ALA A 309 19.07 6.23 -28.03
N GLU A 310 20.14 5.71 -28.63
CA GLU A 310 20.07 4.84 -29.81
C GLU A 310 19.45 3.49 -29.47
N ARG A 311 19.87 2.87 -28.36
CA ARG A 311 19.26 1.62 -27.88
C ARG A 311 17.76 1.78 -27.60
N ALA A 312 17.36 2.86 -26.94
CA ALA A 312 15.94 3.16 -26.75
C ALA A 312 15.20 3.42 -28.08
N ALA A 313 15.86 4.00 -29.09
CA ALA A 313 15.28 4.21 -30.41
C ALA A 313 15.11 2.88 -31.17
N THR A 314 16.11 1.99 -31.15
CA THR A 314 16.04 0.64 -31.72
C THR A 314 14.86 -0.14 -31.14
N VAL A 315 14.73 -0.18 -29.81
CA VAL A 315 13.63 -0.90 -29.15
C VAL A 315 12.26 -0.29 -29.49
N ARG A 316 12.14 1.04 -29.49
CA ARG A 316 10.89 1.70 -29.92
C ARG A 316 10.54 1.37 -31.35
N ARG A 317 11.51 1.28 -32.27
CA ARG A 317 11.26 0.85 -33.65
C ARG A 317 10.86 -0.61 -33.73
N MET A 318 11.44 -1.51 -32.93
CA MET A 318 10.99 -2.91 -32.88
C MET A 318 9.52 -3.05 -32.45
N ALA A 319 9.08 -2.20 -31.52
CA ALA A 319 7.71 -2.15 -31.04
C ALA A 319 6.72 -1.50 -32.04
N ASP A 320 7.20 -0.82 -33.08
CA ASP A 320 6.37 -0.16 -34.08
C ASP A 320 5.74 -1.18 -35.06
N PRO A 321 4.40 -1.23 -35.20
CA PRO A 321 3.75 -2.17 -36.11
C PRO A 321 4.09 -1.94 -37.58
N THR A 322 4.60 -0.76 -37.97
CA THR A 322 5.01 -0.47 -39.35
C THR A 322 6.49 -0.73 -39.61
N ALA A 323 7.22 -1.26 -38.62
CA ALA A 323 8.63 -1.58 -38.79
C ALA A 323 8.85 -2.77 -39.72
N VAL A 324 9.90 -2.67 -40.53
CA VAL A 324 10.27 -3.64 -41.56
C VAL A 324 11.70 -4.14 -41.34
N PRO A 325 12.08 -5.31 -41.89
CA PRO A 325 13.40 -5.88 -41.68
C PRO A 325 14.58 -4.95 -42.03
N ALA A 326 14.41 -4.09 -43.04
CA ALA A 326 15.41 -3.13 -43.50
C ALA A 326 15.68 -1.97 -42.53
N ASP A 327 14.83 -1.77 -41.52
CA ASP A 327 15.08 -0.77 -40.47
C ASP A 327 16.20 -1.19 -39.50
N PHE A 328 16.66 -2.43 -39.58
CA PHE A 328 17.58 -3.01 -38.59
C PHE A 328 18.87 -3.52 -39.23
N LEU A 329 20.00 -3.13 -38.66
CA LEU A 329 21.31 -3.70 -38.92
C LEU A 329 21.52 -4.96 -38.08
N ARG A 330 22.35 -5.89 -38.57
CA ARG A 330 22.71 -7.14 -37.89
C ARG A 330 24.20 -7.43 -38.10
N PRO A 331 25.00 -7.73 -37.04
CA PRO A 331 24.63 -7.64 -35.63
C PRO A 331 24.48 -6.17 -35.16
N GLY A 332 24.01 -5.97 -33.93
CA GLY A 332 23.96 -4.67 -33.25
C GLY A 332 24.08 -4.81 -31.72
N HIS A 333 23.61 -3.82 -30.97
CA HIS A 333 23.81 -3.73 -29.51
C HIS A 333 22.54 -3.98 -28.67
N ILE A 334 21.39 -4.18 -29.31
CA ILE A 334 20.19 -4.67 -28.67
C ILE A 334 20.12 -6.18 -28.82
N SER A 335 19.84 -6.91 -27.73
CA SER A 335 19.74 -8.37 -27.68
C SER A 335 18.27 -8.82 -27.58
N PRO A 336 17.59 -9.19 -28.69
CA PRO A 336 16.19 -9.63 -28.63
C PRO A 336 16.06 -11.04 -28.06
N LEU A 337 14.98 -11.28 -27.34
CA LEU A 337 14.60 -12.60 -26.79
C LEU A 337 13.25 -13.02 -27.37
N ARG A 338 13.15 -14.28 -27.81
CA ARG A 338 11.90 -14.84 -28.32
C ARG A 338 11.09 -15.45 -27.18
N ALA A 339 9.98 -14.83 -26.82
CA ALA A 339 9.04 -15.42 -25.85
C ALA A 339 8.36 -16.67 -26.44
N ARG A 340 8.01 -17.62 -25.57
CA ARG A 340 7.18 -18.76 -25.94
C ARG A 340 5.75 -18.33 -26.28
N PRO A 341 5.09 -18.92 -27.30
CA PRO A 341 3.72 -18.56 -27.67
C PRO A 341 2.71 -18.68 -26.51
N GLY A 342 2.87 -19.68 -25.63
CA GLY A 342 2.01 -19.86 -24.46
C GLY A 342 2.36 -18.95 -23.26
N LEU A 343 3.34 -18.06 -23.40
CA LEU A 343 3.82 -17.15 -22.35
C LEU A 343 4.06 -17.87 -21.02
N LEU A 344 3.60 -17.30 -19.89
CA LEU A 344 3.75 -17.87 -18.56
C LEU A 344 3.02 -19.21 -18.35
N GLY A 345 2.11 -19.59 -19.25
CA GLY A 345 1.50 -20.92 -19.28
C GLY A 345 2.41 -22.00 -19.86
N GLU A 346 3.43 -21.62 -20.63
CA GLU A 346 4.41 -22.53 -21.25
C GLU A 346 5.80 -22.44 -20.59
N ARG A 347 6.28 -21.22 -20.30
CA ARG A 347 7.56 -20.96 -19.62
C ARG A 347 7.42 -19.84 -18.61
N GLN A 348 7.83 -20.11 -17.37
CA GLN A 348 7.83 -19.16 -16.26
C GLN A 348 9.17 -18.43 -16.17
N GLY A 349 9.44 -17.49 -17.08
CA GLY A 349 10.63 -16.66 -17.04
C GLY A 349 10.34 -15.19 -17.35
N HIS A 350 11.31 -14.31 -17.10
CA HIS A 350 11.14 -12.85 -17.28
C HIS A 350 10.89 -12.45 -18.73
N THR A 351 11.34 -13.26 -19.69
CA THR A 351 11.02 -13.08 -21.12
C THR A 351 9.51 -13.13 -21.36
N GLU A 352 8.84 -14.19 -20.91
CA GLU A 352 7.40 -14.35 -21.05
C GLU A 352 6.63 -13.35 -20.18
N ALA A 353 7.11 -13.08 -18.96
CA ALA A 353 6.50 -12.08 -18.08
C ALA A 353 6.50 -10.68 -18.70
N THR A 354 7.62 -10.28 -19.31
CA THR A 354 7.77 -8.97 -19.98
C THR A 354 6.78 -8.81 -21.14
N VAL A 355 6.67 -9.83 -21.99
CA VAL A 355 5.72 -9.82 -23.12
C VAL A 355 4.28 -9.79 -22.63
N ALA A 356 3.95 -10.60 -21.62
CA ALA A 356 2.62 -10.64 -21.02
C ALA A 356 2.21 -9.29 -20.40
N LEU A 357 3.12 -8.65 -19.66
CA LEU A 357 2.87 -7.33 -19.06
C LEU A 357 2.67 -6.24 -20.12
N CYS A 358 3.47 -6.26 -21.20
CA CYS A 358 3.27 -5.31 -22.31
C CYS A 358 1.89 -5.49 -22.97
N ALA A 359 1.48 -6.74 -23.23
CA ALA A 359 0.17 -7.04 -23.79
C ALA A 359 -0.96 -6.63 -22.83
N ALA A 360 -0.84 -6.94 -21.54
CA ALA A 360 -1.80 -6.54 -20.51
C ALA A 360 -1.94 -5.01 -20.38
N ALA A 361 -0.85 -4.27 -20.60
CA ALA A 361 -0.84 -2.80 -20.64
C ALA A 361 -1.45 -2.20 -21.93
N GLY A 362 -1.92 -3.04 -22.86
CA GLY A 362 -2.45 -2.59 -24.15
C GLY A 362 -1.37 -2.02 -25.08
N LEU A 363 -0.11 -2.42 -24.89
CA LEU A 363 1.04 -1.98 -25.67
C LEU A 363 1.52 -3.11 -26.60
N PRO A 364 2.27 -2.78 -27.67
CA PRO A 364 2.92 -3.79 -28.50
C PRO A 364 3.74 -4.76 -27.64
N PRO A 365 3.74 -6.07 -27.95
CA PRO A 365 4.35 -7.11 -27.13
C PRO A 365 5.89 -7.17 -27.29
N VAL A 366 6.53 -6.03 -27.01
CA VAL A 366 7.97 -5.79 -27.05
C VAL A 366 8.33 -4.99 -25.81
N GLY A 367 9.17 -5.54 -24.96
CA GLY A 367 9.67 -4.89 -23.75
C GLY A 367 11.18 -4.94 -23.66
N VAL A 368 11.73 -4.26 -22.65
CA VAL A 368 13.10 -4.44 -22.19
C VAL A 368 13.05 -4.96 -20.77
N CYS A 369 13.84 -5.99 -20.49
CA CYS A 369 14.14 -6.47 -19.14
C CYS A 369 15.65 -6.39 -18.87
N CYS A 370 16.02 -6.34 -17.59
CA CYS A 370 17.40 -6.23 -17.15
C CYS A 370 17.48 -6.68 -15.69
N GLU A 371 18.38 -7.61 -15.42
CA GLU A 371 18.55 -8.23 -14.12
C GLU A 371 19.14 -7.23 -13.11
N VAL A 372 18.62 -7.22 -11.89
CA VAL A 372 19.06 -6.31 -10.82
C VAL A 372 20.32 -6.84 -10.16
N MET A 373 21.40 -6.07 -10.29
CA MET A 373 22.70 -6.39 -9.70
C MET A 373 23.02 -5.46 -8.52
N ASN A 374 23.55 -6.04 -7.45
CA ASN A 374 24.12 -5.32 -6.33
C ASN A 374 25.39 -4.57 -6.76
N HIS A 375 25.77 -3.54 -6.00
CA HIS A 375 26.95 -2.72 -6.31
C HIS A 375 28.27 -3.53 -6.30
N ASP A 376 28.32 -4.63 -5.56
CA ASP A 376 29.48 -5.53 -5.52
C ASP A 376 29.55 -6.50 -6.71
N GLY A 377 28.57 -6.45 -7.62
CA GLY A 377 28.47 -7.31 -8.80
C GLY A 377 27.74 -8.63 -8.55
N THR A 378 27.22 -8.86 -7.34
CA THR A 378 26.35 -10.02 -7.06
C THR A 378 24.92 -9.76 -7.52
N MET A 379 24.13 -10.82 -7.74
CA MET A 379 22.72 -10.67 -8.08
C MET A 379 21.90 -10.28 -6.85
N ALA A 380 20.95 -9.37 -7.01
CA ALA A 380 20.07 -8.92 -5.94
C ALA A 380 19.09 -10.02 -5.54
N GLY A 381 19.05 -10.36 -4.25
CA GLY A 381 18.04 -11.27 -3.70
C GLY A 381 16.70 -10.57 -3.46
N ALA A 382 15.71 -11.31 -2.94
CA ALA A 382 14.36 -10.79 -2.70
C ALA A 382 14.33 -9.47 -1.88
N ALA A 383 15.11 -9.42 -0.78
CA ALA A 383 15.16 -8.25 0.08
C ALA A 383 15.83 -7.05 -0.61
N ASP A 384 16.89 -7.29 -1.40
CA ASP A 384 17.58 -6.24 -2.15
C ASP A 384 16.66 -5.68 -3.24
N ALA A 385 15.90 -6.55 -3.93
CA ALA A 385 14.94 -6.18 -4.96
C ALA A 385 13.80 -5.31 -4.39
N GLU A 386 13.28 -5.62 -3.20
CA GLU A 386 12.27 -4.80 -2.54
C GLU A 386 12.81 -3.41 -2.18
N VAL A 387 14.00 -3.34 -1.59
CA VAL A 387 14.67 -2.07 -1.27
C VAL A 387 14.91 -1.24 -2.54
N ALA A 388 15.36 -1.89 -3.62
CA ALA A 388 15.58 -1.25 -4.90
C ALA A 388 14.27 -0.71 -5.51
N ALA A 389 13.20 -1.51 -5.51
CA ALA A 389 11.89 -1.11 -6.02
C ALA A 389 11.36 0.14 -5.29
N VAL A 390 11.42 0.16 -3.96
CA VAL A 390 11.04 1.32 -3.14
C VAL A 390 11.91 2.54 -3.50
N ARG A 391 13.23 2.36 -3.58
CA ARG A 391 14.18 3.43 -3.91
C ARG A 391 13.91 4.04 -5.29
N TRP A 392 13.52 3.23 -6.26
CA TRP A 392 13.32 3.65 -7.65
C TRP A 392 11.90 4.10 -7.97
N GLY A 393 10.97 4.04 -7.01
CA GLY A 393 9.59 4.43 -7.27
C GLY A 393 8.84 3.41 -8.15
N MET A 394 9.22 2.13 -8.10
CA MET A 394 8.67 1.07 -8.95
C MET A 394 7.87 0.05 -8.13
N PRO A 395 6.74 -0.47 -8.65
CA PRO A 395 6.08 -1.61 -8.04
C PRO A 395 6.93 -2.87 -8.27
N LEU A 396 7.00 -3.73 -7.25
CA LEU A 396 7.55 -5.08 -7.33
C LEU A 396 6.40 -6.08 -7.36
N VAL A 397 6.41 -7.00 -8.33
CA VAL A 397 5.43 -8.09 -8.45
C VAL A 397 6.12 -9.44 -8.58
N ASP A 398 5.49 -10.48 -8.04
CA ASP A 398 5.97 -11.85 -8.19
C ASP A 398 5.51 -12.43 -9.53
N LEU A 399 6.39 -13.22 -10.16
CA LEU A 399 6.06 -13.94 -11.40
C LEU A 399 4.85 -14.87 -11.22
N ALA A 400 4.70 -15.46 -10.03
CA ALA A 400 3.55 -16.29 -9.67
C ALA A 400 2.24 -15.51 -9.69
N ASP A 401 2.21 -14.30 -9.14
CA ASP A 401 1.03 -13.43 -9.13
C ASP A 401 0.62 -13.03 -10.54
N LEU A 402 1.61 -12.69 -11.38
CA LEU A 402 1.36 -12.38 -12.79
C LEU A 402 0.77 -13.57 -13.54
N ARG A 403 1.28 -14.79 -13.29
CA ARG A 403 0.76 -16.03 -13.89
C ARG A 403 -0.68 -16.32 -13.46
N GLU A 404 -1.02 -16.10 -12.19
CA GLU A 404 -2.38 -16.30 -11.69
C GLU A 404 -3.37 -15.24 -12.19
N TRP A 405 -2.88 -14.06 -12.58
CA TRP A 405 -3.69 -12.97 -13.11
C TRP A 405 -4.07 -13.14 -14.58
N LEU A 406 -3.17 -13.71 -15.39
CA LEU A 406 -3.38 -14.03 -16.82
C LEU A 406 -4.35 -15.20 -16.99
#